data_AF-A0A1D3UR36-F1
#
_entry.id   AF-A0A1D3UR36-F1
#
_cell.length_a   1.000
_cell.length_b   1.000
_cell.length_c   1.000
_cell.angle_alpha   90.00
_cell.angle_beta   90.00
_cell.angle_gamma   90.00
#
_symmetry.space_group_name_H-M   'P 1'
#
loop_
_entity.id
_entity.type
_entity.pdbx_description
1 polymer ?
#
loop_
_entity_poly.entity_id
_entity_poly.type
_entity_poly.pdbx_seq_one_letter_code
_entity_poly.pdbx_strand_id
1 'polypeptide(L)' 'MIPERYITEWSEQAPWVVNKFIEQDLIVCRALVSIYSDAFLAKHLAFRGGTALGKLYLKPQPRYSYHK' A
#
# COMPACT_ATOMS: atom_id res chain seq x y z
N MET A 1 0.23 -7.02 12.57
CA MET A 1 1.10 -5.82 12.55
C MET A 1 2.44 -6.19 11.96
N ILE A 2 3.04 -5.28 11.20
CA ILE A 2 4.37 -5.47 10.61
C ILE A 2 5.41 -5.19 11.70
N PRO A 3 6.44 -6.03 11.87
CA PRO A 3 7.51 -5.77 12.81
C PRO A 3 8.19 -4.42 12.57
N GLU A 4 8.46 -3.67 13.64
CA GLU A 4 8.99 -2.29 13.59
C GLU A 4 10.26 -2.17 12.75
N ARG A 5 11.15 -3.16 12.81
CA ARG A 5 12.38 -3.20 11.99
C ARG A 5 12.12 -2.97 10.50
N TYR A 6 11.03 -3.54 9.97
CA TYR A 6 10.70 -3.43 8.55
C TYR A 6 10.05 -2.08 8.23
N ILE A 7 9.34 -1.49 9.20
CA ILE A 7 8.78 -0.14 9.06
C ILE A 7 9.93 0.87 9.01
N THR A 8 10.91 0.73 9.90
CA THR A 8 12.11 1.59 9.95
C THR A 8 12.94 1.46 8.68
N GLU A 9 13.23 0.23 8.24
CA GLU A 9 13.97 -0.01 6.99
C GLU A 9 13.27 0.61 5.77
N TRP A 10 11.94 0.49 5.69
CA TRP A 10 11.18 1.03 4.57
C TRP A 10 10.99 2.54 4.61
N SER A 11 11.21 3.17 5.77
CA SER A 11 11.06 4.62 5.95
C SER A 11 12.03 5.44 5.08
N GLU A 12 13.17 4.88 4.71
CA GLU A 12 14.15 5.52 3.82
C GLU A 12 13.65 5.66 2.37
N GLN A 13 12.72 4.79 1.96
CA GLN A 13 12.18 4.77 0.60
C GLN A 13 10.75 5.30 0.51
N ALA A 14 9.99 5.16 1.60
CA ALA A 14 8.60 5.58 1.63
C ALA A 14 8.48 7.12 1.66
N PRO A 15 7.53 7.72 0.94
CA PRO A 15 7.31 9.16 0.98
C PRO A 15 6.62 9.64 2.27
N TRP A 16 6.49 8.79 3.29
CA TRP A 16 5.69 9.03 4.48
C TRP A 16 6.58 9.24 5.70
N VAL A 17 6.36 10.36 6.41
CA VAL A 17 7.13 10.72 7.62
C VAL A 17 6.66 9.95 8.86
N VAL A 18 5.41 9.46 8.86
CA VAL A 18 4.80 8.82 10.04
C VAL A 18 4.81 7.30 9.86
N ASN A 19 5.44 6.57 10.79
CA ASN A 19 5.55 5.10 10.78
C ASN A 19 4.21 4.38 10.58
N LYS A 20 3.12 4.91 11.15
CA LYS A 20 1.78 4.35 10.96
C LYS A 20 1.35 4.34 9.48
N PHE A 21 1.68 5.39 8.72
CA PHE A 21 1.36 5.44 7.29
C PHE A 21 2.26 4.52 6.48
N ILE A 22 3.53 4.36 6.88
CA ILE A 22 4.45 3.38 6.29
C ILE A 22 3.93 1.96 6.50
N GLU A 23 3.54 1.61 7.74
CA GLU A 23 2.98 0.30 8.05
C GLU A 23 1.72 0.01 7.23
N GLN A 24 0.78 0.96 7.17
CA GLN A 24 -0.44 0.77 6.39
C GLN A 24 -0.15 0.65 4.89
N ASP A 25 0.78 1.44 4.35
CA ASP A 25 1.18 1.37 2.95
C ASP A 25 1.79 -0.01 2.60
N LEU A 26 2.58 -0.57 3.51
CA LEU A 26 3.13 -1.93 3.41
C LEU A 26 2.04 -3.00 3.51
N ILE A 27 1.03 -2.83 4.38
CA ILE A 27 -0.12 -3.74 4.48
C ILE A 27 -0.92 -3.74 3.18
N VAL A 28 -1.19 -2.56 2.60
CA VAL A 28 -1.88 -2.43 1.32
C VAL A 28 -1.07 -3.08 0.20
N CYS A 29 0.23 -2.83 0.13
CA CYS A 29 1.12 -3.52 -0.81
C CYS A 29 1.01 -5.04 -0.69
N ARG A 30 1.12 -5.57 0.54
CA ARG A 30 1.04 -7.01 0.79
C ARG A 30 -0.31 -7.58 0.36
N ALA A 31 -1.40 -6.89 0.68
CA ALA A 31 -2.74 -7.30 0.28
C ALA A 31 -2.89 -7.35 -1.25
N LEU A 32 -2.38 -6.34 -1.97
CA LEU A 32 -2.39 -6.31 -3.43
C LEU A 32 -1.60 -7.47 -4.02
N VAL A 33 -0.38 -7.71 -3.53
CA VAL A 33 0.43 -8.85 -3.98
C VAL A 33 -0.31 -10.15 -3.72
N SER A 34 -0.89 -10.36 -2.52
CA SER A 34 -1.64 -11.57 -2.21
C SER A 34 -2.88 -11.76 -3.09
N ILE A 35 -3.67 -10.70 -3.34
CA ILE A 35 -4.86 -10.77 -4.20
C ILE A 35 -4.48 -11.11 -5.64
N TYR A 36 -3.48 -10.42 -6.19
CA TYR A 36 -3.11 -10.57 -7.60
C TYR A 36 -2.17 -11.74 -7.87
N SER A 37 -1.65 -12.41 -6.83
CA SER A 37 -0.95 -13.69 -6.95
C SER A 37 -1.91 -14.90 -7.03
N ASP A 38 -3.18 -14.71 -6.65
CA ASP A 38 -4.20 -15.74 -6.78
C ASP A 38 -4.96 -15.58 -8.11
N ALA A 39 -4.96 -16.63 -8.94
CA ALA A 39 -5.53 -16.57 -10.29
C ALA A 39 -7.06 -16.39 -10.32
N PHE A 40 -7.76 -16.84 -9.28
CA PHE A 40 -9.20 -16.65 -9.17
C PHE A 40 -9.48 -15.20 -8.75
N LEU A 41 -8.86 -14.71 -7.69
CA LEU A 41 -9.08 -13.36 -7.18
C LEU A 41 -8.62 -12.29 -8.19
N ALA A 42 -7.50 -12.48 -8.85
CA ALA A 42 -6.99 -11.55 -9.86
C ALA A 42 -7.99 -11.32 -11.01
N LYS A 43 -8.79 -12.33 -11.36
CA LYS A 43 -9.80 -12.25 -12.43
C LYS A 43 -11.12 -11.64 -11.97
N HIS A 44 -11.45 -11.73 -10.69
CA HIS A 44 -12.78 -11.40 -10.16
C HIS A 44 -12.80 -10.16 -9.25
N LEU A 45 -11.64 -9.68 -8.78
CA LEU A 45 -11.52 -8.51 -7.91
C LEU A 45 -10.86 -7.33 -8.62
N ALA A 46 -11.57 -6.20 -8.62
CA ALA A 46 -11.03 -4.92 -9.07
C ALA A 46 -10.64 -4.07 -7.86
N PHE A 47 -9.37 -3.67 -7.78
CA PHE A 47 -8.93 -2.66 -6.82
C PHE A 47 -9.29 -1.26 -7.34
N ARG A 48 -10.09 -0.50 -6.58
CA ARG A 48 -10.66 0.79 -7.02
C ARG A 48 -10.55 1.87 -5.93
N GLY A 49 -10.82 3.12 -6.31
CA GLY A 49 -10.82 4.28 -5.42
C GLY A 49 -9.52 5.10 -5.45
N GLY A 50 -9.49 6.19 -4.66
CA GLY A 50 -8.37 7.13 -4.63
C GLY A 50 -7.05 6.50 -4.16
N THR A 51 -7.13 5.52 -3.25
CA THR A 51 -5.97 4.74 -2.80
C THR A 51 -5.41 3.85 -3.90
N ALA A 52 -6.27 3.21 -4.72
CA ALA A 52 -5.85 2.44 -5.88
C ALA A 52 -5.15 3.30 -6.93
N LEU A 53 -5.77 4.43 -7.27
CA LEU A 53 -5.21 5.39 -8.22
C LEU A 53 -3.86 5.91 -7.73
N GLY A 54 -3.80 6.36 -6.49
CA GLY A 54 -2.57 6.86 -5.87
C GLY A 54 -1.46 5.82 -5.86
N LYS A 55 -1.77 4.60 -5.40
CA LYS A 55 -0.77 3.55 -5.26
C LYS A 55 -0.20 3.04 -6.57
N LEU A 56 -1.04 2.91 -7.59
CA LEU A 56 -0.67 2.26 -8.85
C LEU A 56 -0.17 3.25 -9.91
N TYR A 57 -0.68 4.49 -9.93
CA TYR A 57 -0.46 5.40 -11.05
C TYR A 57 0.20 6.74 -10.69
N LEU A 58 0.27 7.12 -9.40
CA LEU A 58 0.86 8.40 -8.98
C LEU A 58 2.22 8.17 -8.30
N LYS A 59 3.30 8.60 -8.94
CA LYS A 59 4.66 8.56 -8.38
C LYS A 59 5.35 9.93 -8.54
N PRO A 60 5.78 10.58 -7.44
CA PRO A 60 5.51 10.21 -6.04
C PRO A 60 4.01 10.38 -5.69
N GLN A 61 3.53 9.65 -4.69
CA GLN A 61 2.15 9.82 -4.23
C GLN A 61 1.99 11.20 -3.57
N PRO A 62 0.98 12.01 -3.97
CA PRO A 62 0.86 13.39 -3.51
C PRO A 62 0.36 13.51 -2.05
N ARG A 63 -0.39 12.53 -1.57
CA ARG A 63 -0.93 12.51 -0.19
C ARG A 63 -1.29 11.09 0.23
N TYR A 64 -1.32 10.86 1.54
CA TYR A 64 -1.87 9.63 2.09
C TYR A 64 -3.40 9.62 1.90
N SER A 65 -3.92 8.59 1.24
CA SER A 65 -5.35 8.44 0.96
C SER A 65 -5.98 7.47 1.96
N TYR A 66 -6.88 7.96 2.79
CA TYR A 66 -7.68 7.15 3.70
C TYR A 66 -9.17 7.45 3.47
N HIS A 67 -10.00 6.41 3.44
CA HIS A 67 -11.45 6.57 3.43
C HIS A 67 -11.90 6.94 4.84
N LYS A 68 -12.54 8.09 5.02
CA LYS A 68 -13.26 8.38 6.27
C LYS A 68 -14.34 7.33 6.52
#